data_AF-A0A0B7BEN2-F1
#
_entry.id   AF-A0A0B7BEN2-F1
#
_cell.length_a   1.000
_cell.length_b   1.000
_cell.length_c   1.000
_cell.angle_alpha   90.00
_cell.angle_beta   90.00
_cell.angle_gamma   90.00
#
_symmetry.space_group_name_H-M   'P 1'
#
loop_
_entity.id
_entity.type
_entity.pdbx_description
1 polymer ?
#
loop_
_entity_poly.entity_id
_entity_poly.type
_entity_poly.pdbx_seq_one_letter_code
_entity_poly.pdbx_strand_id
1 'polypeptide(L)'
;YMASFKEKSTNIQLMIYVSVSNIILSILIGQRFEYDDTDLNTIMQTLRCICSFPMVGIMNFMPWLRYVPGDFFNAKKFVLNTQKLMGKLTTFIEQKKRDVGDIIEIDNFIDAYMIEKNK
;
A
#
# COMPACT_ATOMS: atom_id res chain seq x y z
N TYR A 1 -17.86 20.29 -13.48
CA TYR A 1 -17.05 19.46 -12.58
C TYR A 1 -15.86 20.18 -11.92
N MET A 2 -15.35 21.31 -12.44
CA MET A 2 -14.21 22.04 -11.82
C MET A 2 -14.59 23.21 -10.90
N ALA A 3 -15.87 23.55 -10.73
CA ALA A 3 -16.29 24.76 -10.03
C ALA A 3 -16.50 24.60 -8.51
N SER A 4 -16.66 23.38 -7.98
CA SER A 4 -16.97 23.18 -6.55
C SER A 4 -15.76 22.95 -5.64
N PHE A 5 -14.53 22.92 -6.18
CA PHE A 5 -13.32 22.66 -5.39
C PHE A 5 -12.70 23.90 -4.75
N LYS A 6 -13.36 25.07 -4.84
CA LYS A 6 -12.75 26.36 -4.50
C LYS A 6 -12.73 26.72 -3.00
N GLU A 7 -13.24 25.87 -2.10
CA GLU A 7 -13.49 26.29 -0.71
C GLU A 7 -12.96 25.37 0.40
N LYS A 8 -12.34 24.23 0.07
CA LYS A 8 -11.53 23.46 1.04
C LYS A 8 -10.10 23.45 0.57
N SER A 9 -9.16 23.75 1.46
CA SER A 9 -7.71 23.62 1.21
C SER A 9 -7.42 22.21 0.71
N THR A 10 -7.45 22.03 -0.60
CA THR A 10 -7.35 20.72 -1.23
C THR A 10 -5.90 20.30 -1.09
N ASN A 11 -5.65 19.22 -0.35
CA ASN A 11 -4.30 18.72 -0.13
C ASN A 11 -3.81 18.07 -1.43
N ILE A 12 -3.21 18.87 -2.32
CA ILE A 12 -2.77 18.46 -3.67
C ILE A 12 -1.84 17.24 -3.59
N GLN A 13 -0.98 17.17 -2.57
CA GLN A 13 -0.10 16.03 -2.34
C GLN A 13 -0.90 14.74 -2.11
N LEU A 14 -1.93 14.78 -1.27
CA LEU A 14 -2.80 13.63 -1.04
C LEU A 14 -3.46 13.18 -2.35
N MET A 15 -3.92 14.11 -3.17
CA MET A 15 -4.53 13.82 -4.46
C MET A 15 -3.55 13.09 -5.39
N ILE A 16 -2.33 13.58 -5.52
CA ILE A 16 -1.28 12.93 -6.32
C ILE A 16 -1.00 11.51 -5.82
N TYR A 17 -0.83 11.32 -4.50
CA TYR A 17 -0.56 9.99 -3.94
C TYR A 17 -1.69 9.01 -4.22
N VAL A 18 -2.94 9.44 -4.08
CA VAL A 18 -4.12 8.62 -4.38
C VAL A 18 -4.17 8.28 -5.87
N SER A 19 -3.98 9.27 -6.76
CA SER A 19 -3.99 9.04 -8.21
C SER A 19 -2.91 8.06 -8.66
N VAL A 20 -1.66 8.25 -8.21
CA VAL A 20 -0.53 7.36 -8.57
C VAL A 20 -0.77 5.95 -8.04
N SER A 21 -1.25 5.83 -6.80
CA SER A 21 -1.52 4.52 -6.21
C SER A 21 -2.66 3.79 -6.90
N ASN A 22 -3.67 4.53 -7.37
CA ASN A 22 -4.75 3.96 -8.16
C ASN A 22 -4.23 3.39 -9.50
N ILE A 23 -3.31 4.09 -10.16
CA ILE A 23 -2.67 3.58 -11.38
C ILE A 23 -1.91 2.28 -11.07
N ILE A 24 -1.06 2.28 -10.04
CA ILE A 24 -0.30 1.09 -9.64
C ILE A 24 -1.23 -0.08 -9.32
N LEU A 25 -2.26 0.14 -8.51
CA LEU A 25 -3.20 -0.90 -8.13
C LEU A 25 -4.05 -1.39 -9.31
N SER A 26 -4.37 -0.53 -10.28
CA SER A 26 -5.04 -0.94 -11.50
C SER A 26 -4.18 -1.85 -12.37
N ILE A 27 -2.86 -1.66 -12.39
CA ILE A 27 -1.93 -2.58 -13.07
C ILE A 27 -1.80 -3.90 -12.29
N LEU A 28 -1.76 -3.82 -10.96
CA LEU A 28 -1.62 -5.00 -10.10
C LEU A 28 -2.84 -5.92 -10.15
N ILE A 29 -4.04 -5.35 -10.10
CA ILE A 29 -5.29 -6.09 -9.80
C ILE A 29 -6.37 -5.88 -10.88
N GLY A 30 -6.11 -5.07 -11.90
CA GLY A 30 -7.05 -4.82 -13.00
C GLY A 30 -8.23 -3.92 -12.61
N GLN A 31 -8.28 -3.43 -11.36
CA GLN A 31 -9.38 -2.62 -10.86
C GLN A 31 -8.95 -1.19 -10.52
N ARG A 32 -9.74 -0.23 -10.99
CA ARG A 32 -9.62 1.18 -10.62
C ARG A 32 -10.47 1.43 -9.38
N PHE A 33 -9.85 2.02 -8.36
CA PHE A 33 -10.52 2.39 -7.13
C PHE A 33 -11.08 3.80 -7.26
N GLU A 34 -12.24 4.00 -6.65
CA GLU A 34 -12.82 5.32 -6.53
C GLU A 34 -12.08 6.12 -5.44
N TYR A 35 -12.00 7.45 -5.60
CA TYR A 35 -11.24 8.31 -4.67
C TYR A 35 -11.76 8.25 -3.23
N ASP A 36 -13.00 7.81 -3.03
CA ASP A 36 -13.65 7.68 -1.72
C ASP A 36 -13.60 6.26 -1.13
N ASP A 37 -12.84 5.35 -1.77
CA ASP A 37 -12.67 4.00 -1.26
C ASP A 37 -11.86 4.02 0.05
N THR A 38 -12.51 3.60 1.13
CA THR A 38 -11.96 3.56 2.48
C THR A 38 -10.74 2.64 2.60
N ASP A 39 -10.64 1.61 1.76
CA ASP A 39 -9.51 0.67 1.81
C ASP A 39 -8.26 1.29 1.18
N LEU A 40 -8.42 1.94 0.03
CA LEU A 40 -7.35 2.69 -0.62
C LEU A 40 -6.81 3.78 0.31
N ASN A 41 -7.71 4.55 0.93
CA ASN A 41 -7.32 5.61 1.86
C ASN A 41 -6.57 5.04 3.08
N THR A 42 -6.99 3.89 3.61
CA THR A 42 -6.29 3.25 4.73
C THR A 42 -4.89 2.77 4.35
N ILE A 43 -4.74 2.16 3.16
CA ILE A 43 -3.43 1.75 2.63
C ILE A 43 -2.53 2.98 2.47
N MET A 44 -3.06 4.08 1.91
CA MET A 44 -2.32 5.33 1.71
C MET A 44 -1.87 5.98 3.02
N GLN A 45 -2.74 6.03 4.02
CA GLN A 45 -2.38 6.57 5.34
C GLN A 45 -1.29 5.73 6.00
N THR A 46 -1.37 4.41 5.88
CA THR A 46 -0.37 3.51 6.47
C THR A 46 0.97 3.61 5.74
N LEU A 47 0.97 3.69 4.41
CA LEU A 47 2.16 3.92 3.59
C LEU A 47 2.83 5.26 3.92
N ARG A 48 2.06 6.34 4.04
CA ARG A 48 2.58 7.64 4.47
C ARG A 48 3.24 7.56 5.84
N CYS A 49 2.60 6.87 6.78
CA CYS A 49 3.17 6.65 8.10
C CYS A 49 4.52 5.93 7.99
N ILE A 50 4.60 4.81 7.26
CA ILE A 50 5.84 4.03 7.05
C ILE A 50 6.93 4.86 6.37
N CYS A 51 6.63 5.55 5.27
CA CYS A 51 7.59 6.37 4.53
C CYS A 51 8.07 7.60 5.31
N SER A 52 7.28 8.08 6.28
CA SER A 52 7.68 9.20 7.14
C SER A 52 8.71 8.84 8.20
N PHE A 53 9.08 7.56 8.35
CA PHE A 53 10.12 7.12 9.28
C PHE A 53 11.50 7.10 8.59
N PRO A 54 12.38 8.11 8.80
CA PRO A 54 13.77 8.07 8.33
C PRO A 54 14.62 7.01 9.08
N MET A 55 14.04 6.31 10.05
CA MET A 55 14.72 5.45 11.00
C MET A 55 15.17 4.10 10.43
N VAL A 56 14.68 3.70 9.24
CA VAL A 56 15.19 2.50 8.55
C VAL A 56 16.70 2.61 8.32
N GLY A 57 17.18 3.81 7.97
CA GLY A 57 18.62 4.06 7.82
C GLY A 57 19.40 3.91 9.14
N ILE A 58 18.84 4.40 10.24
CA ILE A 58 19.46 4.33 11.57
C ILE A 58 19.53 2.88 12.07
N MET A 59 18.46 2.11 11.89
CA MET A 59 18.42 0.69 12.26
C MET A 59 19.40 -0.15 11.42
N ASN A 60 19.54 0.16 10.13
CA ASN A 60 20.54 -0.49 9.28
C ASN A 60 21.98 -0.12 9.68
N PHE A 61 22.21 1.13 10.10
CA PHE A 61 23.55 1.60 10.48
C PHE A 61 23.98 1.13 11.88
N MET A 62 23.05 0.98 12.81
CA MET A 62 23.33 0.59 14.21
C MET A 62 22.47 -0.61 14.64
N PRO A 63 22.76 -1.83 14.16
CA PRO A 63 21.94 -3.01 14.44
C PRO A 63 21.89 -3.42 15.92
N TRP A 64 22.83 -2.93 16.76
CA TRP A 64 22.84 -3.17 18.20
C TRP A 64 21.71 -2.45 18.96
N LEU A 65 21.05 -1.44 18.34
CA LEU A 65 19.89 -0.75 18.90
C LEU A 65 18.72 -1.70 19.20
N ARG A 66 18.67 -2.89 18.57
CA ARG A 66 17.67 -3.93 18.85
C ARG A 66 17.72 -4.48 20.29
N TYR A 67 18.85 -4.32 20.98
CA TYR A 67 19.04 -4.78 22.36
C TYR A 67 18.72 -3.70 23.41
N VAL A 68 18.45 -2.47 22.99
CA VAL A 68 18.14 -1.38 23.91
C VAL A 68 16.68 -1.51 24.38
N PRO A 69 16.42 -1.61 25.69
CA PRO A 69 15.07 -1.78 26.21
C PRO A 69 14.24 -0.50 26.00
N GLY A 70 13.22 -0.54 25.13
CA GLY A 70 12.33 0.59 24.85
C GLY A 70 11.60 0.46 23.52
N ASP A 71 11.01 1.57 23.05
CA ASP A 71 10.65 1.80 21.63
C ASP A 71 11.41 3.03 21.12
N PHE A 72 12.73 3.04 21.36
CA PHE A 72 13.59 4.07 20.82
C PHE A 72 13.44 4.06 19.30
N PHE A 73 13.20 5.24 18.74
CA PHE A 73 12.94 5.41 17.31
C PHE A 73 11.63 4.80 16.78
N ASN A 74 10.62 4.52 17.63
CA ASN A 74 9.31 3.99 17.20
C ASN A 74 9.41 2.72 16.32
N ALA A 75 10.49 1.95 16.45
CA ALA A 75 10.76 0.78 15.62
C ALA A 75 9.65 -0.28 15.77
N LYS A 76 9.13 -0.48 16.99
CA LYS A 76 8.01 -1.39 17.23
C LYS A 76 6.75 -0.90 16.51
N LYS A 77 6.43 0.40 16.61
CA LYS A 77 5.31 0.99 15.87
C LYS A 77 5.47 0.86 14.35
N PHE A 78 6.68 1.05 13.84
CA PHE A 78 6.99 0.86 12.42
C PHE A 78 6.75 -0.59 11.97
N VAL A 79 7.27 -1.57 12.72
CA VAL A 79 7.08 -3.00 12.44
C VAL A 79 5.59 -3.36 12.47
N LEU A 80 4.86 -2.92 13.50
CA LEU A 80 3.43 -3.17 13.63
C LEU A 80 2.61 -2.55 12.48
N ASN A 81 2.91 -1.30 12.10
CA ASN A 81 2.24 -0.65 10.99
C ASN A 81 2.54 -1.34 9.66
N THR A 82 3.78 -1.80 9.46
CA THR A 82 4.18 -2.55 8.28
C THR A 82 3.48 -3.91 8.21
N GLN A 83 3.41 -4.64 9.33
CA GLN A 83 2.66 -5.90 9.41
C GLN A 83 1.16 -5.67 9.12
N LYS A 84 0.56 -4.62 9.68
CA LYS A 84 -0.84 -4.26 9.43
C LYS A 84 -1.09 -3.93 7.95
N LEU A 85 -0.18 -3.18 7.32
CA LEU A 85 -0.24 -2.88 5.88
C LEU A 85 -0.15 -4.15 5.04
N MET A 86 0.84 -5.00 5.30
CA MET A 86 1.02 -6.26 4.58
C MET A 86 -0.18 -7.19 4.74
N GLY A 87 -0.75 -7.26 5.95
CA GLY A 87 -1.99 -8.00 6.20
C GLY A 87 -3.15 -7.48 5.35
N LYS A 88 -3.37 -6.16 5.33
CA LYS A 88 -4.41 -5.55 4.48
C LYS A 88 -4.19 -5.82 2.99
N LEU A 89 -2.97 -5.65 2.49
CA LEU A 89 -2.64 -5.93 1.10
C LEU A 89 -2.86 -7.41 0.76
N THR A 90 -2.50 -8.32 1.67
CA THR A 90 -2.71 -9.76 1.48
C THR A 90 -4.19 -10.08 1.41
N THR A 91 -4.99 -9.63 2.37
CA THR A 91 -6.46 -9.82 2.33
C THR A 91 -7.06 -9.25 1.06
N PHE A 92 -6.60 -8.07 0.65
CA PHE A 92 -7.07 -7.40 -0.55
C PHE A 92 -6.75 -8.18 -1.84
N ILE A 93 -5.53 -8.71 -1.95
CA ILE A 93 -5.11 -9.58 -3.05
C ILE A 93 -5.91 -10.88 -3.03
N GLU A 94 -6.07 -11.52 -1.88
CA GLU A 94 -6.81 -12.77 -1.74
C GLU A 94 -8.29 -12.63 -2.13
N GLN A 95 -8.90 -11.46 -1.90
CA GLN A 95 -10.27 -11.18 -2.30
C GLN A 95 -10.44 -10.98 -3.82
N LYS A 96 -9.41 -10.49 -4.51
CA LYS A 96 -9.49 -10.07 -5.91
C LYS A 96 -8.70 -10.95 -6.88
N LYS A 97 -7.83 -11.82 -6.37
CA LYS A 97 -7.14 -12.81 -7.20
C LYS A 97 -8.17 -13.76 -7.81
N ARG A 98 -7.91 -14.19 -9.04
CA ARG A 98 -8.65 -15.26 -9.70
C ARG A 98 -7.90 -16.58 -9.51
N ASP A 99 -8.64 -17.68 -9.42
CA ASP A 99 -8.02 -18.99 -9.50
C ASP A 99 -7.49 -19.21 -10.92
N VAL A 100 -6.36 -19.93 -11.05
CA VAL A 100 -5.69 -20.09 -12.35
C VAL A 100 -6.60 -20.72 -13.41
N GLY A 101 -7.52 -21.61 -12.99
CA GLY A 101 -8.51 -22.22 -13.87
C GLY A 101 -9.51 -21.23 -14.47
N ASP A 102 -9.72 -20.08 -13.81
CA ASP A 102 -10.65 -19.02 -14.24
C ASP A 102 -9.95 -17.93 -15.07
N ILE A 103 -8.62 -18.00 -15.24
CA ILE A 103 -7.84 -17.02 -16.01
C ILE A 103 -7.82 -17.44 -17.48
N ILE A 104 -8.81 -16.94 -18.23
CA ILE A 104 -8.90 -17.12 -19.69
C ILE A 104 -7.92 -16.16 -20.42
N GLU A 105 -7.81 -14.93 -19.91
CA GLU A 105 -6.91 -13.89 -20.40
C GLU A 105 -6.22 -13.22 -19.21
N ILE A 106 -4.94 -12.90 -19.37
CA ILE A 106 -4.13 -12.18 -18.38
C ILE A 106 -4.58 -10.71 -18.39
N ASP A 107 -5.31 -10.31 -17.36
CA ASP A 107 -5.90 -8.97 -17.26
C ASP A 107 -5.10 -8.05 -16.32
N ASN A 108 -4.36 -8.63 -15.37
CA ASN A 108 -3.53 -7.89 -14.44
C ASN A 108 -2.23 -8.63 -14.05
N PHE A 109 -1.35 -7.92 -13.34
CA PHE A 109 -0.05 -8.47 -12.94
C PHE A 109 -0.17 -9.68 -12.01
N ILE A 110 -1.17 -9.72 -11.12
CA ILE A 110 -1.37 -10.86 -10.22
C ILE A 110 -1.78 -12.11 -10.99
N ASP A 111 -2.62 -11.98 -12.01
CA ASP A 111 -2.97 -13.10 -12.88
C ASP A 111 -1.72 -13.68 -13.57
N ALA A 112 -0.89 -12.80 -14.13
CA ALA A 112 0.38 -13.19 -14.76
C ALA A 112 1.30 -13.92 -13.77
N TYR A 113 1.42 -13.39 -12.55
CA TYR A 113 2.20 -14.00 -11.49
C TYR A 113 1.66 -15.37 -11.05
N MET A 114 0.34 -15.51 -10.93
CA MET A 114 -0.30 -16.76 -10.52
C MET A 114 -0.12 -17.85 -11.58
N ILE A 115 -0.23 -17.52 -12.87
CA ILE A 115 0.07 -18.47 -13.96
C ILE A 115 1.53 -18.90 -13.90
N GLU A 116 2.46 -17.96 -13.80
CA GLU A 116 3.90 -18.27 -13.77
C GLU A 116 4.29 -19.11 -12.56
N LYS A 117 3.69 -18.85 -11.38
CA LYS A 117 3.93 -19.62 -10.16
C LYS A 117 3.47 -21.08 -10.27
N ASN A 118 2.45 -21.36 -11.08
CA ASN A 118 1.89 -22.70 -11.26
C ASN A 118 2.47 -23.44 -12.49
N LYS A 119 3.43 -22.85 -13.20
CA LYS A 119 4.28 -23.56 -14.16
C LYS A 119 5.31 -24.42 -13.44
#